data_AF-A0A3D4UK71-F1
#
_entry.id   AF-A0A3D4UK71-F1
#
_cell.length_a   1.000
_cell.length_b   1.000
_cell.length_c   1.000
_cell.angle_alpha   90.00
_cell.angle_beta   90.00
_cell.angle_gamma   90.00
#
_symmetry.space_group_name_H-M   'P 1'
#
loop_
_entity.id
_entity.type
_entity.pdbx_description
1 polymer ?
#
loop_
_entity_poly.entity_id
_entity_poly.type
_entity_poly.pdbx_seq_one_letter_code
_entity_poly.pdbx_strand_id
1 'polypeptide(L)'
;MIAIFVILGVLGAAALIMLIIKAAAEAEKRRKQRIADMQAFAQSLGLSFHPGQDPDHDEQYTHFEIFQRGFDRAAYNTIFGTITLDNAEVELNAGDFTYKTRERYTTTD
;
A
#
# COMPACT_ATOMS: atom_id res chain seq x y z
N MET A 1 -47.50 7.45 -11.49
CA MET A 1 -46.15 7.93 -11.87
C MET A 1 -45.25 8.16 -10.65
N ILE A 2 -45.66 8.94 -9.64
CA ILE A 2 -44.84 9.22 -8.43
C ILE A 2 -44.37 7.95 -7.70
N ALA A 3 -45.26 6.97 -7.49
CA ALA A 3 -44.89 5.71 -6.82
C ALA A 3 -43.80 4.91 -7.56
N ILE A 4 -43.77 4.96 -8.90
CA ILE A 4 -42.75 4.28 -9.70
C ILE A 4 -41.38 4.93 -9.48
N PHE A 5 -41.33 6.27 -9.47
CA PHE A 5 -40.08 7.00 -9.18
C PHE A 5 -39.55 6.73 -7.77
N VAL A 6 -40.43 6.60 -6.78
CA VAL A 6 -40.04 6.23 -5.40
C VAL A 6 -39.44 4.82 -5.36
N ILE A 7 -40.09 3.85 -6.00
CA ILE A 7 -39.58 2.46 -6.05
C ILE A 7 -38.22 2.41 -6.76
N LEU A 8 -38.08 3.08 -7.90
CA LEU A 8 -36.80 3.14 -8.63
C LEU A 8 -35.71 3.83 -7.81
N GLY A 9 -36.05 4.89 -7.07
CA GLY A 9 -35.12 5.56 -6.16
C GLY A 9 -34.62 4.64 -5.05
N VAL A 10 -35.52 3.88 -4.42
CA VAL A 10 -35.16 2.91 -3.37
C VAL A 10 -34.28 1.78 -3.92
N LEU A 11 -34.64 1.23 -5.08
CA LEU A 11 -33.85 0.18 -5.73
C LEU A 11 -32.46 0.68 -6.14
N GLY A 12 -32.38 1.90 -6.67
CA GLY A 12 -31.12 2.54 -7.03
C GLY A 12 -30.22 2.75 -5.81
N ALA A 13 -30.77 3.26 -4.71
CA ALA A 13 -30.03 3.44 -3.46
C ALA A 13 -29.54 2.10 -2.88
N ALA A 14 -30.39 1.07 -2.87
CA ALA A 14 -30.01 -0.26 -2.41
C ALA A 14 -28.89 -0.88 -3.26
N ALA A 15 -28.96 -0.73 -4.59
CA ALA A 15 -27.92 -1.20 -5.50
C ALA A 15 -26.58 -0.47 -5.26
N LEU A 16 -26.62 0.85 -5.07
CA LEU A 16 -25.43 1.65 -4.78
C LEU A 16 -24.75 1.20 -3.47
N ILE A 17 -25.54 0.99 -2.41
CA ILE A 17 -25.02 0.50 -1.12
C ILE A 17 -24.35 -0.87 -1.30
N MET A 18 -24.97 -1.79 -2.05
CA MET A 18 -24.39 -3.10 -2.33
C MET A 18 -23.04 -2.98 -3.07
N LEU A 19 -22.93 -2.08 -4.04
CA LEU A 19 -21.68 -1.86 -4.78
C LEU A 19 -20.56 -1.31 -3.88
N ILE A 20 -20.88 -0.35 -2.99
CA ILE A 20 -19.92 0.19 -2.03
C ILE A 20 -19.38 -0.91 -1.11
N ILE A 21 -20.27 -1.76 -0.56
CA ILE A 21 -19.88 -2.87 0.31
C ILE A 21 -18.97 -3.86 -0.43
N LYS A 22 -19.33 -4.23 -1.68
CA LYS A 22 -18.50 -5.13 -2.50
C LYS A 22 -17.13 -4.54 -2.79
N ALA A 23 -17.05 -3.26 -3.16
CA ALA A 23 -15.79 -2.59 -3.43
C ALA A 23 -14.88 -2.57 -2.20
N ALA A 24 -15.42 -2.26 -1.02
CA ALA A 24 -14.67 -2.28 0.23
C ALA A 24 -14.15 -3.69 0.58
N ALA A 25 -15.00 -4.72 0.40
CA ALA A 25 -14.61 -6.11 0.67
C ALA A 25 -13.52 -6.60 -0.29
N GLU A 26 -13.59 -6.25 -1.57
CA GLU A 26 -12.55 -6.58 -2.55
C GLU A 26 -11.23 -5.86 -2.26
N ALA A 27 -11.28 -4.59 -1.87
CA ALA A 27 -10.09 -3.83 -1.51
C ALA A 27 -9.34 -4.49 -0.34
N GLU A 28 -10.06 -4.87 0.72
CA GLU A 28 -9.47 -5.55 1.87
C GLU A 28 -8.92 -6.93 1.50
N LYS A 29 -9.64 -7.68 0.65
CA LYS A 29 -9.16 -8.98 0.15
C LYS A 29 -7.86 -8.83 -0.63
N ARG A 30 -7.77 -7.86 -1.55
CA ARG A 30 -6.56 -7.59 -2.34
C ARG A 30 -5.39 -7.19 -1.46
N ARG A 31 -5.63 -6.36 -0.44
CA ARG A 31 -4.61 -5.97 0.55
C ARG A 31 -4.05 -7.19 1.29
N LYS A 32 -4.93 -8.07 1.80
CA LYS A 32 -4.52 -9.30 2.48
C LYS A 32 -3.76 -10.25 1.56
N GLN A 33 -4.24 -10.43 0.33
CA GLN A 33 -3.56 -11.28 -0.65
C GLN A 33 -2.15 -10.78 -0.94
N ARG A 34 -1.99 -9.48 -1.18
CA ARG A 34 -0.68 -8.87 -1.42
C ARG A 34 0.30 -9.09 -0.28
N ILE A 35 -0.14 -8.90 0.97
CA ILE A 35 0.70 -9.14 2.15
C ILE A 35 1.10 -10.62 2.23
N ALA A 36 0.17 -11.54 1.96
CA ALA A 36 0.45 -12.97 1.94
C ALA A 36 1.44 -13.34 0.83
N ASP A 37 1.31 -12.74 -0.36
CA ASP A 37 2.21 -12.97 -1.49
C ASP A 37 3.64 -12.46 -1.18
N MET A 38 3.75 -11.29 -0.53
CA MET A 38 5.05 -10.75 -0.07
C MET A 38 5.70 -11.66 0.98
N GLN A 39 4.93 -12.14 1.94
CA GLN A 39 5.41 -13.09 2.95
C GLN A 39 5.88 -14.41 2.30
N ALA A 40 5.10 -14.96 1.37
CA ALA A 40 5.46 -16.17 0.65
C ALA A 40 6.73 -15.99 -0.18
N PHE A 41 6.87 -14.83 -0.84
CA PHE A 41 8.08 -14.46 -1.57
C PHE A 41 9.30 -14.41 -0.65
N ALA A 42 9.21 -13.72 0.49
CA ALA A 42 10.29 -13.68 1.48
C ALA A 42 10.69 -15.08 1.95
N GLN A 43 9.71 -15.92 2.31
CA GLN A 43 9.96 -17.30 2.73
C GLN A 43 10.63 -18.14 1.64
N SER A 44 10.23 -17.97 0.37
CA SER A 44 10.82 -18.71 -0.76
C SER A 44 12.31 -18.42 -0.96
N LEU A 45 12.78 -17.26 -0.49
CA LEU A 45 14.16 -16.82 -0.56
C LEU A 45 14.92 -16.94 0.77
N GLY A 46 14.28 -17.47 1.82
CA GLY A 46 14.87 -17.55 3.16
C GLY A 46 15.03 -16.18 3.85
N LEU A 47 14.27 -15.18 3.42
CA LEU A 47 14.28 -13.81 3.94
C LEU A 47 13.25 -13.65 5.07
N SER A 48 13.45 -12.64 5.90
CA SER A 48 12.52 -12.24 6.95
C SER A 48 11.48 -11.27 6.40
N PHE A 49 10.25 -11.30 6.95
CA PHE A 49 9.17 -10.38 6.59
C PHE A 49 8.54 -9.74 7.84
N HIS A 50 8.39 -8.41 7.83
CA HIS A 50 7.75 -7.64 8.88
C HIS A 50 6.57 -6.81 8.31
N PRO A 51 5.31 -7.14 8.66
CA PRO A 51 4.14 -6.42 8.14
C PRO A 51 3.87 -5.09 8.85
N GLY A 52 4.56 -4.83 9.97
CA GLY A 52 4.38 -3.62 10.77
C GLY A 52 4.99 -2.38 10.14
N GLN A 53 4.84 -1.25 10.84
CA GLN A 53 5.57 -0.03 10.51
C GLN A 53 7.04 -0.22 10.87
N ASP A 54 7.93 0.11 9.95
CA ASP A 54 9.37 0.15 10.19
C ASP A 54 9.77 1.57 10.62
N PRO A 55 10.17 1.78 11.89
CA PRO A 55 10.56 3.10 12.40
C PRO A 55 11.97 3.52 11.98
N ASP A 56 12.84 2.58 11.61
CA ASP A 56 14.27 2.82 11.42
C ASP A 56 14.60 3.26 9.98
N HIS A 57 13.63 3.14 9.07
CA HIS A 57 13.74 3.51 7.66
C HIS A 57 14.20 4.97 7.44
N ASP A 58 13.66 5.90 8.23
CA ASP A 58 13.95 7.33 8.07
C ASP A 58 15.40 7.67 8.42
N GLU A 59 16.11 6.86 9.20
CA GLU A 59 17.53 7.03 9.51
C GLU A 59 18.42 6.30 8.49
N GLN A 60 18.10 5.04 8.20
CA GLN A 60 18.91 4.16 7.35
C GLN A 60 19.01 4.66 5.90
N TYR A 61 17.92 5.19 5.35
CA TYR A 61 17.84 5.53 3.92
C TYR A 61 17.85 7.02 3.62
N THR A 62 18.20 7.85 4.61
CA THR A 62 18.37 9.30 4.44
C THR A 62 19.25 9.66 3.26
N HIS A 63 20.27 8.86 2.94
CA HIS A 63 21.21 9.16 1.87
C HIS A 63 20.59 9.11 0.45
N PHE A 64 19.39 8.56 0.27
CA PHE A 64 18.67 8.64 -1.00
C PHE A 64 17.60 9.73 -0.97
N GLU A 65 17.63 10.60 -1.98
CA GLU A 65 16.70 11.74 -2.09
C GLU A 65 15.23 11.32 -2.07
N ILE A 66 14.88 10.18 -2.67
CA ILE A 66 13.48 9.72 -2.75
C ILE A 66 12.83 9.50 -1.38
N PHE A 67 13.60 9.03 -0.39
CA PHE A 67 13.13 8.81 0.97
C PHE A 67 13.12 10.10 1.81
N GLN A 68 13.72 11.17 1.30
CA GLN A 68 13.62 12.51 1.90
C GLN A 68 12.39 13.30 1.43
N ARG A 69 11.65 12.82 0.42
CA ARG A 69 10.54 13.56 -0.17
C ARG A 69 9.29 13.53 0.72
N GLY A 70 8.61 14.67 0.79
CA GLY A 70 7.31 14.80 1.44
C GLY A 70 7.36 14.82 2.97
N PHE A 71 6.25 14.42 3.59
CA PHE A 71 6.07 14.33 5.05
C PHE A 71 5.18 13.13 5.39
N ASP A 72 5.02 12.81 6.68
CA ASP A 72 4.32 11.60 7.16
C ASP A 72 4.83 10.33 6.47
N ARG A 73 6.16 10.18 6.45
CA ARG A 73 6.84 9.05 5.81
C ARG A 73 6.75 7.81 6.69
N ALA A 74 6.50 6.66 6.07
CA ALA A 74 6.50 5.38 6.77
C ALA A 74 6.77 4.24 5.80
N ALA A 75 7.60 3.30 6.24
CA ALA A 75 7.81 2.03 5.57
C ALA A 75 6.97 0.91 6.22
N TYR A 76 6.50 -0.02 5.41
CA TYR A 76 5.67 -1.16 5.81
C TYR A 76 6.03 -2.40 5.01
N ASN A 77 5.57 -3.57 5.47
CA ASN A 77 5.71 -4.83 4.73
C ASN A 77 7.17 -5.08 4.31
N THR A 78 8.10 -4.86 5.23
CA THR A 78 9.54 -4.90 4.94
C THR A 78 10.02 -6.34 4.87
N ILE A 79 10.83 -6.63 3.86
CA ILE A 79 11.52 -7.88 3.59
C ILE A 79 13.00 -7.60 3.74
N PHE A 80 13.68 -8.35 4.59
CA PHE A 80 15.10 -8.13 4.85
C PHE A 80 15.87 -9.43 5.04
N GLY A 81 17.17 -9.40 4.74
CA GLY A 81 18.09 -10.52 4.88
C GLY A 81 19.23 -10.44 3.88
N THR A 82 19.92 -11.55 3.67
CA THR A 82 21.05 -11.62 2.73
C THR A 82 20.65 -12.47 1.52
N ILE A 83 20.98 -11.99 0.32
CA ILE A 83 20.84 -12.76 -0.92
C ILE A 83 22.19 -12.91 -1.61
N THR A 84 22.32 -13.95 -2.42
CA THR A 84 23.50 -14.14 -3.28
C THR A 84 23.21 -13.57 -4.67
N LEU A 85 24.03 -12.62 -5.12
CA LEU A 85 24.02 -12.07 -6.48
C LEU A 85 25.40 -12.26 -7.10
N ASP A 86 25.50 -13.00 -8.21
CA ASP A 86 26.76 -13.22 -8.95
C ASP A 86 27.97 -13.58 -8.05
N ASN A 87 27.77 -14.52 -7.12
CA ASN A 87 28.74 -14.99 -6.13
C ASN A 87 29.12 -13.97 -5.03
N ALA A 88 28.40 -12.86 -4.90
CA ALA A 88 28.52 -11.94 -3.78
C ALA A 88 27.30 -12.06 -2.85
N GLU A 89 27.55 -12.06 -1.54
CA GLU A 89 26.48 -11.87 -0.56
C GLU A 89 26.19 -10.39 -0.41
N VAL A 90 24.92 -10.01 -0.60
CA VAL A 90 24.47 -8.64 -0.43
C VAL A 90 23.29 -8.60 0.53
N GLU A 91 23.26 -7.57 1.36
CA GLU A 91 22.10 -7.26 2.18
C GLU A 91 20.98 -6.73 1.29
N LEU A 92 19.80 -7.32 1.46
CA LEU A 92 18.57 -6.89 0.83
C LEU A 92 17.66 -6.32 1.91
N ASN A 93 17.13 -5.13 1.65
CA ASN A 93 15.99 -4.57 2.36
C ASN A 93 15.04 -3.97 1.32
N ALA A 94 13.79 -4.44 1.32
CA ALA A 94 12.77 -4.01 0.38
C ALA A 94 11.43 -3.92 1.10
N GLY A 95 10.54 -3.03 0.68
CA GLY A 95 9.23 -2.90 1.29
C GLY A 95 8.37 -1.86 0.61
N ASP A 96 7.25 -1.55 1.26
CA ASP A 96 6.39 -0.45 0.85
C ASP A 96 6.83 0.84 1.52
N PHE A 97 6.92 1.91 0.74
CA PHE A 97 7.18 3.25 1.26
C PHE A 97 6.00 4.17 0.96
N THR A 98 5.53 4.87 1.98
CA THR A 98 4.43 5.82 1.88
C THR A 98 4.89 7.20 2.34
N TYR A 99 4.44 8.24 1.65
CA TYR A 99 4.68 9.63 2.03
C TYR A 99 3.58 10.52 1.45
N LYS A 100 3.38 11.69 2.07
CA LYS A 100 2.44 12.71 1.57
C LYS A 100 3.21 13.85 0.92
N THR A 101 2.64 14.39 -0.14
CA THR A 101 3.12 15.61 -0.81
C THR A 101 2.13 16.75 -0.59
N ARG A 102 2.60 17.99 -0.69
CA ARG A 102 1.71 19.15 -0.81
C ARG A 102 1.74 19.60 -2.26
N GLU A 103 0.62 19.50 -2.95
CA GLU A 103 0.49 20.19 -4.23
C GLU A 103 0.38 21.69 -3.95
N ARG A 104 1.32 22.46 -4.52
CA ARG A 104 1.17 23.91 -4.60
C ARG A 104 0.48 24.19 -5.92
N TYR A 105 -0.80 24.55 -5.88
CA TYR A 105 -1.49 25.11 -7.04
C TYR A 105 -0.82 26.45 -7.37
N THR A 106 -0.02 26.50 -8.43
CA THR A 106 0.34 27.76 -9.07
C THR A 106 -0.82 28.15 -9.97
N THR A 107 -1.64 29.11 -9.51
CA THR A 107 -2.51 29.87 -10.42
C THR A 107 -1.59 30.63 -11.36
N THR A 108 -1.54 30.23 -12.62
CA THR A 108 -0.93 31.05 -13.67
C THR A 108 -1.92 32.18 -13.96
N ASP A 109 -1.55 33.41 -13.58
CA ASP A 109 -2.25 34.64 -13.97
C ASP A 109 -2.14 34.91 -15.48
#